data_AF-A0A419KPS8-F1
#
_entry.id   AF-A0A419KPS8-F1
#
_cell.length_a   1.000
_cell.length_b   1.000
_cell.length_c   1.000
_cell.angle_alpha   90.00
_cell.angle_beta   90.00
_cell.angle_gamma   90.00
#
_symmetry.space_group_name_H-M   'P 1'
#
loop_
_entity.id
_entity.type
_entity.pdbx_description
1 polymer ?
#
loop_
_entity_poly.entity_id
_entity_poly.type
_entity_poly.pdbx_seq_one_letter_code
_entity_poly.pdbx_strand_id
1 'polypeptide(L)'
;YDKEFKIVPITVGYGDYDMCEDVGDAIAEAAKDLGRDIVVLGSTDFTHYGAMYGYTPAGTRPFEKVLKWVYETDRSLIEKIVSLDAEGLVRRVRENNYTMCGYLPVATMIVAAKKMGASEGKLLKYATSYDVQGSTDVIVGYASIVIEK
;
A
#
# COMPACT_ATOMS: atom_id res chain seq x y z
N TYR A 1 -2.29 -28.75 -7.62
CA TYR A 1 -1.45 -27.58 -7.30
C TYR A 1 -0.03 -27.92 -7.70
N ASP A 2 0.51 -27.15 -8.64
CA ASP A 2 1.80 -27.45 -9.25
C ASP A 2 2.93 -27.36 -8.21
N LYS A 3 3.88 -28.29 -8.22
CA LYS A 3 4.97 -28.35 -7.23
C LYS A 3 6.10 -27.35 -7.50
N GLU A 4 5.96 -26.52 -8.54
CA GLU A 4 7.03 -25.66 -9.04
C GLU A 4 6.92 -24.17 -8.65
N PHE A 5 5.82 -23.74 -8.02
CA PHE A 5 5.71 -22.37 -7.52
C PHE A 5 6.61 -22.15 -6.30
N LYS A 6 7.40 -21.06 -6.32
CA LYS A 6 8.33 -20.69 -5.25
C LYS A 6 8.01 -19.29 -4.75
N ILE A 7 8.23 -19.07 -3.47
CA ILE A 7 8.09 -17.76 -2.81
C ILE A 7 9.45 -17.27 -2.32
N VAL A 8 9.63 -15.95 -2.33
CA VAL A 8 10.76 -15.27 -1.70
C VAL A 8 10.18 -14.23 -0.73
N PRO A 9 10.14 -14.52 0.58
CA PRO A 9 9.64 -13.56 1.56
C PRO A 9 10.68 -12.45 1.80
N ILE A 10 10.24 -11.20 1.76
CA ILE A 10 11.04 -10.01 2.08
C ILE A 10 10.36 -9.28 3.24
N THR A 11 11.10 -9.03 4.32
CA THR A 11 10.61 -8.26 5.46
C THR A 11 11.17 -6.84 5.39
N VAL A 12 10.28 -5.85 5.40
CA VAL A 12 10.65 -4.44 5.44
C VAL A 12 10.36 -3.92 6.84
N GLY A 13 11.39 -3.46 7.54
CA GLY A 13 11.28 -2.83 8.86
C GLY A 13 11.16 -1.33 8.72
N TYR A 14 12.20 -0.63 9.19
CA TYR A 14 12.35 0.80 9.00
C TYR A 14 13.28 1.09 7.83
N GLY A 15 13.06 2.19 7.13
CA GLY A 15 13.90 2.66 6.02
C GLY A 15 13.32 3.93 5.46
N ASP A 16 13.70 4.33 4.26
CA ASP A 16 13.22 5.50 3.51
C ASP A 16 12.92 5.14 2.06
N TYR A 17 12.72 6.17 1.22
CA TYR A 17 12.43 5.95 -0.19
C TYR A 17 13.64 5.37 -0.93
N ASP A 18 14.86 5.86 -0.64
CA ASP A 18 16.10 5.35 -1.22
C ASP A 18 16.25 3.84 -0.98
N MET A 19 15.95 3.36 0.24
CA MET A 19 15.89 1.92 0.53
C MET A 19 14.86 1.17 -0.34
N CYS A 20 13.69 1.77 -0.56
CA CYS A 20 12.67 1.17 -1.43
C CYS A 20 13.15 1.09 -2.89
N GLU A 21 13.90 2.10 -3.34
CA GLU A 21 14.51 2.11 -4.68
C GLU A 21 15.56 1.01 -4.80
N ASP A 22 16.52 0.95 -3.89
CA ASP A 22 17.59 -0.06 -3.88
C ASP A 22 17.03 -1.49 -3.89
N VAL A 23 16.06 -1.79 -3.02
CA VAL A 23 15.47 -3.12 -2.91
C VAL A 23 14.59 -3.44 -4.12
N GLY A 24 13.78 -2.48 -4.57
CA GLY A 24 12.91 -2.65 -5.74
C GLY A 24 13.73 -2.93 -7.00
N ASP A 25 14.83 -2.21 -7.17
CA ASP A 25 15.76 -2.37 -8.27
C ASP A 25 16.45 -3.72 -8.24
N ALA A 26 16.92 -4.16 -7.07
CA ALA A 26 17.54 -5.47 -6.89
C ALA A 26 16.57 -6.62 -7.20
N ILE A 27 15.28 -6.49 -6.85
CA ILE A 27 14.26 -7.49 -7.20
C ILE A 27 14.11 -7.61 -8.71
N ALA A 28 13.97 -6.48 -9.42
CA ALA A 28 13.80 -6.46 -10.87
C ALA A 28 15.03 -6.99 -11.62
N GLU A 29 16.23 -6.62 -11.16
CA GLU A 29 17.51 -7.11 -11.72
C GLU A 29 17.68 -8.61 -11.50
N ALA A 30 17.44 -9.10 -10.28
CA ALA A 30 17.52 -10.54 -10.00
C ALA A 30 16.52 -11.35 -10.84
N ALA A 31 15.30 -10.84 -11.03
CA ALA A 31 14.31 -11.49 -11.89
C ALA A 31 14.80 -11.59 -13.34
N LYS A 32 15.38 -10.51 -13.87
CA LYS A 32 15.95 -10.43 -15.22
C LYS A 32 17.15 -11.36 -15.39
N ASP A 33 18.12 -11.29 -14.48
CA ASP A 33 19.37 -12.06 -14.55
C ASP A 33 19.14 -13.57 -14.44
N LEU A 34 18.14 -13.96 -13.64
CA LEU A 34 17.73 -15.36 -13.51
C LEU A 34 16.75 -15.81 -14.60
N GLY A 35 16.30 -14.92 -15.49
CA GLY A 35 15.31 -15.20 -16.53
C GLY A 35 13.98 -15.69 -15.97
N ARG A 36 13.53 -15.17 -14.83
CA ARG A 36 12.32 -15.62 -14.13
C ARG A 36 11.16 -14.68 -14.36
N ASP A 37 10.01 -15.25 -14.70
CA ASP A 37 8.73 -14.57 -14.63
C ASP A 37 8.23 -14.57 -13.18
N ILE A 38 7.99 -13.38 -12.62
CA ILE A 38 7.63 -13.21 -11.20
C ILE A 38 6.44 -12.26 -11.05
N VAL A 39 5.72 -12.45 -9.94
CA VAL A 39 4.74 -11.50 -9.43
C VAL A 39 5.28 -10.92 -8.12
N VAL A 40 5.23 -9.59 -7.98
CA VAL A 40 5.63 -8.89 -6.75
C VAL A 40 4.36 -8.50 -5.99
N LEU A 41 4.31 -8.81 -4.69
CA LEU A 41 3.15 -8.55 -3.84
C LEU A 41 3.53 -7.52 -2.76
N GLY A 42 2.93 -6.33 -2.81
CA GLY A 42 2.99 -5.34 -1.74
C GLY A 42 1.84 -5.55 -0.75
N SER A 43 2.10 -6.19 0.38
CA SER A 43 1.08 -6.44 1.40
C SER A 43 0.89 -5.23 2.32
N THR A 44 -0.35 -4.76 2.46
CA THR A 44 -0.68 -3.62 3.32
C THR A 44 -2.19 -3.58 3.62
N ASP A 45 -2.53 -3.06 4.79
CA ASP A 45 -3.81 -2.38 5.04
C ASP A 45 -3.64 -0.87 4.82
N PHE A 46 -4.74 -0.12 4.76
CA PHE A 46 -4.74 1.34 4.65
C PHE A 46 -4.93 2.00 6.02
N THR A 47 -5.73 3.07 6.14
CA THR A 47 -5.88 3.80 7.40
C THR A 47 -6.38 2.88 8.51
N HIS A 48 -5.63 2.82 9.61
CA HIS A 48 -6.09 2.33 10.91
C HIS A 48 -6.56 3.53 11.73
N TYR A 49 -7.88 3.71 11.84
CA TYR A 49 -8.53 4.83 12.52
C TYR A 49 -9.25 4.34 13.78
N GLY A 50 -9.16 5.10 14.86
CA GLY A 50 -9.93 4.83 16.08
C GLY A 50 -9.12 5.06 17.35
N ALA A 51 -9.83 5.21 18.46
CA ALA A 51 -9.22 5.42 19.77
C ALA A 51 -8.32 4.24 20.18
N MET A 52 -8.68 3.02 19.79
CA MET A 52 -7.88 1.81 20.03
C MET A 52 -6.51 1.83 19.33
N TYR A 53 -6.40 2.51 18.19
CA TYR A 53 -5.13 2.71 17.49
C TYR A 53 -4.41 3.99 17.95
N GLY A 54 -4.99 4.75 18.88
CA GLY A 54 -4.46 6.07 19.27
C GLY A 54 -4.49 7.11 18.15
N TYR A 55 -5.33 6.90 17.12
CA TYR A 55 -5.31 7.69 15.90
C TYR A 55 -6.70 8.20 15.53
N THR A 56 -6.98 9.46 15.89
CA THR A 56 -8.29 10.11 15.64
C THR A 56 -8.15 11.56 15.15
N PRO A 57 -7.43 11.82 14.04
CA PRO A 57 -7.18 13.19 13.55
C PRO A 57 -8.46 13.97 13.19
N ALA A 58 -9.55 13.30 12.86
CA ALA A 58 -10.85 13.93 12.59
C ALA A 58 -11.78 13.96 13.82
N GLY A 59 -11.35 13.46 14.98
CA GLY A 59 -12.16 13.24 16.18
C GLY A 59 -12.92 11.89 16.13
N THR A 60 -13.86 11.66 17.04
CA THR A 60 -14.66 10.41 17.06
C THR A 60 -16.11 10.63 16.59
N ARG A 61 -16.56 11.88 16.51
CA ARG A 61 -17.90 12.29 16.05
C ARG A 61 -17.85 13.68 15.38
N PRO A 62 -18.84 14.03 14.54
CA PRO A 62 -19.89 13.14 14.01
C PRO A 62 -19.30 12.06 13.08
N PHE A 63 -19.99 10.93 12.92
CA PHE A 63 -19.46 9.76 12.20
C PHE A 63 -19.21 10.05 10.73
N GLU A 64 -20.04 10.89 10.12
CA GLU A 64 -19.92 11.33 8.74
C GLU A 64 -18.59 12.05 8.50
N LYS A 65 -18.13 12.84 9.47
CA LYS A 65 -16.83 13.54 9.41
C LYS A 65 -15.68 12.54 9.47
N VAL A 66 -15.77 11.54 10.36
CA VAL A 66 -14.75 10.49 10.52
C VAL A 66 -14.64 9.67 9.23
N LEU A 67 -15.77 9.17 8.73
CA LEU A 67 -15.82 8.37 7.51
C LEU A 67 -15.31 9.14 6.31
N LYS A 68 -15.75 10.39 6.15
CA LYS A 68 -15.24 11.27 5.08
C LYS A 68 -13.72 11.39 5.13
N TRP A 69 -13.15 11.63 6.31
CA TRP A 69 -11.70 11.74 6.47
C TRP A 69 -11.00 10.43 6.10
N VAL A 70 -11.48 9.27 6.58
CA VAL A 70 -10.89 7.96 6.27
C VAL A 70 -10.91 7.70 4.76
N TYR A 71 -12.07 7.88 4.12
CA TYR A 71 -12.22 7.66 2.69
C TYR A 71 -11.37 8.61 1.84
N GLU A 72 -11.28 9.89 2.21
CA GLU A 72 -10.45 10.87 1.50
C GLU A 72 -8.95 10.58 1.68
N THR A 73 -8.51 10.22 2.88
CA THR A 73 -7.13 9.82 3.17
C THR A 73 -6.75 8.60 2.34
N ASP A 74 -7.52 7.52 2.42
CA ASP A 74 -7.24 6.28 1.71
C ASP A 74 -7.28 6.46 0.20
N ARG A 75 -8.25 7.22 -0.31
CA ARG A 75 -8.30 7.59 -1.73
C ARG A 75 -7.02 8.30 -2.17
N SER A 76 -6.52 9.24 -1.37
CA SER A 76 -5.29 9.97 -1.72
C SER A 76 -4.04 9.08 -1.76
N LEU A 77 -4.02 7.99 -0.99
CA LEU A 77 -2.95 6.99 -1.00
C LEU A 77 -3.10 6.02 -2.18
N ILE A 78 -4.33 5.56 -2.45
CA ILE A 78 -4.64 4.73 -3.61
C ILE A 78 -4.26 5.44 -4.91
N GLU A 79 -4.55 6.74 -5.02
CA GLU A 79 -4.18 7.55 -6.20
C GLU A 79 -2.67 7.53 -6.45
N LYS A 80 -1.84 7.56 -5.40
CA LYS A 80 -0.37 7.45 -5.54
C LYS A 80 0.06 6.08 -6.05
N ILE A 81 -0.58 5.01 -5.57
CA ILE A 81 -0.27 3.65 -6.00
C ILE A 81 -0.70 3.45 -7.46
N VAL A 82 -1.92 3.86 -7.80
CA VAL A 82 -2.49 3.75 -9.16
C VAL A 82 -1.71 4.59 -10.17
N SER A 83 -1.16 5.73 -9.77
CA SER A 83 -0.30 6.55 -10.62
C SER A 83 1.18 6.12 -10.60
N LEU A 84 1.52 5.00 -9.96
CA LEU A 84 2.88 4.47 -9.84
C LEU A 84 3.88 5.52 -9.25
N ASP A 85 3.39 6.34 -8.31
CA ASP A 85 4.13 7.39 -7.60
C ASP A 85 4.59 6.89 -6.22
N ALA A 86 5.63 6.06 -6.23
CA ALA A 86 6.20 5.44 -5.03
C ALA A 86 6.76 6.46 -4.04
N GLU A 87 7.55 7.42 -4.51
CA GLU A 87 8.11 8.49 -3.66
C GLU A 87 6.98 9.36 -3.06
N GLY A 88 6.00 9.73 -3.88
CA GLY A 88 4.85 10.52 -3.44
C GLY A 88 3.99 9.79 -2.42
N LEU A 89 3.89 8.45 -2.50
CA LEU A 89 3.25 7.63 -1.47
C LEU A 89 4.01 7.73 -0.14
N VAL A 90 5.31 7.48 -0.15
CA VAL A 90 6.16 7.51 1.05
C VAL A 90 6.12 8.90 1.70
N ARG A 91 6.30 9.95 0.90
CA ARG A 91 6.24 11.34 1.37
C ARG A 91 4.90 11.66 1.99
N ARG A 92 3.79 11.32 1.31
CA ARG A 92 2.43 11.60 1.80
C ARG A 92 2.12 10.93 3.13
N VAL A 93 2.50 9.66 3.29
CA VAL A 93 2.28 8.94 4.56
C VAL A 93 3.06 9.59 5.69
N ARG A 94 4.33 9.95 5.47
CA ARG A 94 5.20 10.55 6.48
C ARG A 94 4.76 11.95 6.90
N GLU A 95 4.55 12.84 5.93
CA GLU A 95 4.21 14.24 6.20
C GLU A 95 2.89 14.39 6.97
N ASN A 96 1.94 13.47 6.74
CA ASN A 96 0.62 13.51 7.37
C ASN A 96 0.47 12.54 8.55
N ASN A 97 1.52 11.77 8.88
CA ASN A 97 1.49 10.71 9.88
C ASN A 97 0.30 9.75 9.66
N TYR A 98 0.07 9.32 8.42
CA TYR A 98 -0.98 8.35 8.12
C TYR A 98 -0.58 6.96 8.60
N THR A 99 -1.60 6.15 8.93
CA THR A 99 -1.40 4.84 9.59
C THR A 99 -1.39 3.65 8.64
N MET A 100 -1.28 3.86 7.33
CA MET A 100 -1.08 2.77 6.35
C MET A 100 0.15 1.95 6.73
N CYS A 101 -0.03 0.65 7.02
CA CYS A 101 1.01 -0.14 7.68
C CYS A 101 2.15 -0.58 6.75
N GLY A 102 1.89 -0.78 5.46
CA GLY A 102 2.82 -1.34 4.47
C GLY A 102 3.25 -0.37 3.37
N TYR A 103 3.28 0.94 3.64
CA TYR A 103 3.61 1.94 2.62
C TYR A 103 5.01 1.78 2.01
N LEU A 104 6.02 1.33 2.78
CA LEU A 104 7.36 1.03 2.26
C LEU A 104 7.40 -0.26 1.41
N PRO A 105 6.83 -1.41 1.85
CA PRO A 105 6.63 -2.57 0.98
C PRO A 105 5.92 -2.24 -0.35
N VAL A 106 4.87 -1.42 -0.30
CA VAL A 106 4.14 -1.01 -1.51
C VAL A 106 4.98 -0.12 -2.41
N ALA A 107 5.71 0.85 -1.85
CA ALA A 107 6.63 1.69 -2.63
C ALA A 107 7.72 0.84 -3.31
N THR A 108 8.32 -0.10 -2.58
CA THR A 108 9.31 -1.07 -3.10
C THR A 108 8.73 -1.89 -4.26
N MET A 109 7.49 -2.38 -4.11
CA MET A 109 6.80 -3.12 -5.16
C MET A 109 6.55 -2.26 -6.40
N ILE A 110 6.15 -0.99 -6.24
CA ILE A 110 5.95 -0.06 -7.35
C ILE A 110 7.27 0.17 -8.10
N VAL A 111 8.39 0.38 -7.39
CA VAL A 111 9.71 0.54 -8.02
C VAL A 111 10.07 -0.69 -8.85
N ALA A 112 9.99 -1.89 -8.25
CA ALA A 112 10.28 -3.14 -8.94
C ALA A 112 9.40 -3.31 -10.19
N ALA A 113 8.08 -3.09 -10.05
CA ALA A 113 7.12 -3.21 -11.14
C ALA A 113 7.44 -2.25 -12.30
N LYS A 114 7.75 -0.98 -12.00
CA LYS A 114 8.15 0.01 -13.01
C LYS A 114 9.42 -0.41 -13.75
N LYS A 115 10.43 -0.89 -13.04
CA LYS A 115 11.68 -1.38 -13.65
C LYS A 115 11.46 -2.64 -14.50
N MET A 116 10.46 -3.44 -14.16
CA MET A 116 9.99 -4.58 -14.96
C MET A 116 9.08 -4.19 -16.15
N GLY A 117 8.78 -2.89 -16.31
CA GLY A 117 8.05 -2.32 -17.43
C GLY A 117 6.56 -2.03 -17.18
N ALA A 118 6.09 -2.09 -15.93
CA ALA A 118 4.72 -1.70 -15.61
C ALA A 118 4.47 -0.21 -15.88
N SER A 119 3.28 0.11 -16.38
CA SER A 119 2.90 1.46 -16.78
C SER A 119 1.52 1.89 -16.26
N GLU A 120 0.70 0.94 -15.82
CA GLU A 120 -0.67 1.19 -15.36
C GLU A 120 -0.91 0.56 -13.99
N GLY A 121 -1.66 1.27 -13.14
CA GLY A 121 -2.21 0.76 -11.89
C GLY A 121 -3.73 0.84 -11.93
N LYS A 122 -4.42 -0.17 -11.39
CA LYS A 122 -5.88 -0.22 -11.39
C LYS A 122 -6.41 -0.66 -10.04
N LEU A 123 -7.25 0.19 -9.45
CA LEU A 123 -8.04 -0.16 -8.28
C LEU A 123 -9.12 -1.18 -8.68
N LEU A 124 -9.05 -2.38 -8.13
CA LEU A 124 -10.04 -3.42 -8.34
C LEU A 124 -11.21 -3.29 -7.37
N LYS A 125 -10.90 -3.03 -6.09
CA LYS A 125 -11.88 -2.79 -5.04
C LYS A 125 -11.28 -2.04 -3.88
N TYR A 126 -12.10 -1.22 -3.24
CA TYR A 126 -11.82 -0.63 -1.93
C TYR A 126 -13.02 -0.86 -1.00
N ALA A 127 -12.74 -1.11 0.26
CA ALA A 127 -13.73 -1.24 1.34
C ALA A 127 -13.07 -0.96 2.69
N THR A 128 -13.87 -0.80 3.74
CA THR A 128 -13.43 -0.61 5.12
C THR A 128 -14.11 -1.61 6.05
N SER A 129 -13.54 -1.82 7.24
CA SER A 129 -14.22 -2.59 8.28
C SER A 129 -15.57 -1.98 8.70
N TYR A 130 -15.74 -0.66 8.54
CA TYR A 130 -17.02 0.01 8.76
C TYR A 130 -18.12 -0.50 7.82
N ASP A 131 -17.81 -0.79 6.55
CA ASP A 131 -18.79 -1.27 5.57
C ASP A 131 -19.41 -2.63 5.97
N VAL A 132 -18.76 -3.36 6.87
CA VAL A 132 -19.25 -4.64 7.43
C VAL A 132 -19.85 -4.46 8.82
N GLN A 133 -19.23 -3.67 9.69
CA GLN A 133 -19.58 -3.58 11.12
C GLN A 133 -20.48 -2.41 11.48
N GLY A 134 -20.45 -1.31 10.74
CA GLY A 134 -21.17 -0.08 11.04
C GLY A 134 -20.68 0.69 12.27
N SER A 135 -19.50 0.36 12.82
CA SER A 135 -18.88 1.07 13.95
C SER A 135 -17.69 1.91 13.52
N THR A 136 -17.59 3.11 14.08
CA THR A 136 -16.45 4.03 13.89
C THR A 136 -15.42 3.97 15.02
N ASP A 137 -15.59 3.08 15.99
CA ASP A 137 -14.64 2.91 17.10
C ASP A 137 -13.29 2.40 16.60
N VAL A 138 -13.32 1.55 15.57
CA VAL A 138 -12.17 0.93 14.90
C VAL A 138 -12.48 0.78 13.41
N ILE A 139 -11.80 1.55 12.57
CA ILE A 139 -11.92 1.46 11.11
C ILE A 139 -10.57 1.09 10.52
N VAL A 140 -10.55 0.09 9.64
CA VAL A 140 -9.38 -0.23 8.81
C VAL A 140 -9.81 -0.18 7.34
N GLY A 141 -9.03 0.50 6.52
CA GLY A 141 -9.21 0.53 5.07
C GLY A 141 -8.51 -0.64 4.36
N TYR A 142 -9.12 -1.14 3.29
CA TYR A 142 -8.61 -2.26 2.49
C TYR A 142 -8.76 -1.95 1.00
N ALA A 143 -7.69 -2.10 0.23
CA ALA A 143 -7.74 -1.98 -1.22
C ALA A 143 -7.08 -3.18 -1.90
N SER A 144 -7.66 -3.59 -3.03
CA SER A 144 -7.05 -4.51 -3.98
C SER A 144 -6.69 -3.72 -5.24
N ILE A 145 -5.42 -3.71 -5.60
CA ILE A 145 -4.86 -2.94 -6.72
C ILE A 145 -3.98 -3.89 -7.53
N VAL A 146 -4.11 -3.84 -8.86
CA VAL A 146 -3.21 -4.51 -9.80
C VAL A 146 -2.32 -3.48 -10.48
N ILE A 147 -1.05 -3.81 -10.70
CA ILE A 147 -0.10 -3.00 -11.47
C ILE A 147 0.36 -3.87 -12.65
N GLU A 148 0.22 -3.34 -13.86
CA GLU A 148 0.47 -4.07 -15.11
C GLU A 148 1.14 -3.21 -16.19
N LYS A 149 1.54 -3.84 -17.28
CA LYS A 149 2.27 -3.23 -18.40
C LYS A 149 1.34 -2.51 -19.35
#